data_AF-A0A7K4B0H6-F1
#
_entry.id   AF-A0A7K4B0H6-F1
#
_cell.length_a   1.000
_cell.length_b   1.000
_cell.length_c   1.000
_cell.angle_alpha   90.00
_cell.angle_beta   90.00
_cell.angle_gamma   90.00
#
_symmetry.space_group_name_H-M   'P 1'
#
loop_
_entity.id
_entity.type
_entity.pdbx_description
1 polymer ?
#
loop_
_entity_poly.entity_id
_entity_poly.type
_entity_poly.pdbx_seq_one_letter_code
_entity_poly.pdbx_strand_id
1 'polypeptide(L)'
;YNRGLHKIETDNILLITPNERLTTQHLAELDLSSIPADLFQAKAGTQMTFQSEGIQVIEITKLTTEKTGEGLSVDITRLGTKNLIFVDEGHKGSGGESWFTLRDTIYKDGFAFEYSATFGQAVMAGGKADDNLLKRYSQAILVDYSYWHFYEDGYGKEFNVLNVSDTLFSDQTRTMVMYANLLSFYHQWRIYQDHPEIAAEYNLQAPLWIYIGSKVIGKKTKSKEITSDVYRIIEFLHAITTDPDTAISCIAALLSGKTGLIDKDTGEDIFAKNYPDLMLGYIRSLNLSAEEIYSSILTDLFRTDRQTPLHLARLRGSEGEILLRFGNGKPFGLKQHRR
;
A
#
# COMPACT_ATOMS: atom_id res chain seq x y z
N TYR A 1 -4.03 -17.62 26.81
CA TYR A 1 -3.17 -16.44 26.60
C TYR A 1 -2.96 -15.59 27.85
N ASN A 2 -3.90 -15.53 28.80
CA ASN A 2 -3.67 -14.98 30.16
C ASN A 2 -4.25 -15.91 31.24
N ARG A 3 -3.84 -17.19 31.22
CA ARG A 3 -4.37 -18.27 32.08
C ARG A 3 -3.20 -19.04 32.67
N GLY A 4 -2.67 -18.57 33.79
CA GLY A 4 -1.51 -19.17 34.43
C GLY A 4 -1.23 -18.53 35.79
N LEU A 5 -0.21 -19.04 36.49
CA LEU A 5 0.19 -18.56 37.82
C LEU A 5 0.56 -17.07 37.82
N HIS A 6 1.08 -16.58 36.69
CA HIS A 6 1.47 -15.19 36.48
C HIS A 6 0.47 -14.44 35.60
N LYS A 7 -0.82 -14.78 35.69
CA LYS A 7 -1.84 -14.05 34.94
C LYS A 7 -1.78 -12.57 35.32
N ILE A 8 -1.82 -11.71 34.31
CA ILE A 8 -1.87 -10.27 34.51
C ILE A 8 -3.32 -9.93 34.82
N GLU A 9 -3.56 -9.23 35.92
CA GLU A 9 -4.91 -8.74 36.21
C GLU A 9 -5.16 -7.50 35.37
N THR A 10 -6.06 -7.61 34.39
CA THR A 10 -6.44 -6.52 33.47
C THR A 10 -7.94 -6.49 33.31
N ASP A 11 -8.50 -5.30 33.14
CA ASP A 11 -9.92 -5.10 32.83
C ASP A 11 -10.23 -5.67 31.44
N ASN A 12 -9.41 -5.30 30.44
CA ASN A 12 -9.53 -5.76 29.06
C ASN A 12 -8.15 -5.91 28.38
N ILE A 13 -8.12 -6.68 27.29
CA ILE A 13 -7.03 -6.68 26.31
C ILE A 13 -7.58 -6.11 25.01
N LEU A 14 -7.10 -4.93 24.60
CA LEU A 14 -7.63 -4.18 23.46
C LEU A 14 -6.59 -4.05 22.35
N LEU A 15 -7.01 -4.17 21.09
CA LEU A 15 -6.24 -3.78 19.91
C LEU A 15 -6.96 -2.62 19.22
N ILE A 16 -6.33 -1.45 19.20
CA ILE A 16 -6.88 -0.23 18.62
C ILE A 16 -6.28 -0.02 17.23
N THR A 17 -7.14 0.10 16.23
CA THR A 17 -6.77 0.28 14.82
C THR A 17 -7.22 1.66 14.32
N PRO A 18 -6.57 2.24 13.30
CA PRO A 18 -6.89 3.59 12.83
C PRO A 18 -8.11 3.67 11.90
N ASN A 19 -8.63 2.55 11.39
CA ASN A 19 -9.84 2.48 10.54
C ASN A 19 -10.41 1.05 10.47
N GLU A 20 -11.68 0.92 10.05
CA GLU A 20 -12.37 -0.38 9.95
C GLU A 20 -11.69 -1.40 9.03
N ARG A 21 -11.01 -0.94 7.99
CA ARG A 21 -10.27 -1.84 7.08
C ARG A 21 -9.14 -2.54 7.81
N LEU A 22 -8.37 -1.79 8.60
CA LEU A 22 -7.32 -2.37 9.45
C LEU A 22 -7.90 -3.20 10.59
N THR A 23 -9.06 -2.85 11.15
CA THR A 23 -9.78 -3.74 12.09
C THR A 23 -10.06 -5.11 11.47
N THR A 24 -10.59 -5.13 10.25
CA THR A 24 -10.91 -6.36 9.53
C THR A 24 -9.65 -7.16 9.21
N GLN A 25 -8.58 -6.47 8.79
CA GLN A 25 -7.28 -7.10 8.52
C GLN A 25 -6.70 -7.76 9.77
N HIS A 26 -6.63 -7.05 10.90
CA HIS A 26 -6.12 -7.59 12.16
C HIS A 26 -6.93 -8.79 12.64
N LEU A 27 -8.26 -8.76 12.55
CA LEU A 27 -9.09 -9.92 12.90
C LEU A 27 -8.74 -11.16 12.05
N ALA A 28 -8.54 -10.98 10.74
CA ALA A 28 -8.14 -12.08 9.86
C ALA A 28 -6.72 -12.59 10.20
N GLU A 29 -5.76 -11.70 10.47
CA GLU A 29 -4.39 -12.08 10.82
C GLU A 29 -4.28 -12.78 12.19
N LEU A 30 -5.09 -12.35 13.16
CA LEU A 30 -5.19 -12.99 14.47
C LEU A 30 -5.81 -14.39 14.36
N ASP A 31 -6.86 -14.55 13.55
CA ASP A 31 -7.47 -15.86 13.27
C ASP A 31 -6.48 -16.82 12.59
N LEU A 32 -5.75 -16.34 11.57
CA LEU A 32 -4.68 -17.10 10.92
C LEU A 32 -3.58 -17.53 11.91
N SER A 33 -3.33 -16.70 12.92
CA SER A 33 -2.35 -16.96 13.98
C SER A 33 -2.92 -17.81 15.14
N SER A 34 -4.19 -18.23 15.06
CA SER A 34 -4.90 -18.91 16.15
C SER A 34 -4.89 -18.10 17.46
N ILE A 35 -4.93 -16.78 17.38
CA ILE A 35 -5.03 -15.87 18.51
C ILE A 35 -6.50 -15.47 18.67
N PRO A 36 -7.17 -15.85 19.78
CA PRO A 36 -8.56 -15.49 20.00
C PRO A 36 -8.75 -13.98 20.02
N ALA A 37 -9.56 -13.48 19.09
CA ALA A 37 -9.88 -12.08 18.97
C ALA A 37 -11.29 -11.90 18.42
N ASP A 38 -12.00 -10.89 18.93
CA ASP A 38 -13.32 -10.52 18.44
C ASP A 38 -13.39 -9.01 18.22
N LEU A 39 -14.27 -8.59 17.32
CA LEU A 39 -14.64 -7.19 17.20
C LEU A 39 -15.26 -6.72 18.52
N PHE A 40 -14.80 -5.58 19.04
CA PHE A 40 -15.38 -5.01 20.25
C PHE A 40 -16.86 -4.70 20.03
N GLN A 41 -17.71 -5.25 20.91
CA GLN A 41 -19.15 -4.97 20.92
C GLN A 41 -19.55 -4.40 22.28
N ALA A 42 -20.04 -3.16 22.28
CA ALA A 42 -20.71 -2.61 23.46
C ALA A 42 -22.06 -3.31 23.65
N LYS A 43 -22.15 -4.30 24.54
CA LYS A 43 -23.44 -4.93 24.87
C LYS A 43 -24.36 -3.93 25.58
N ALA A 44 -25.64 -3.93 25.23
CA ALA A 44 -26.67 -3.17 25.93
C ALA A 44 -27.05 -3.91 27.23
N GLY A 45 -26.76 -3.34 28.40
CA GLY A 45 -27.18 -3.88 29.70
C GLY A 45 -26.35 -3.37 30.89
N THR A 46 -26.94 -3.40 32.10
CA THR A 46 -26.38 -2.90 33.38
C THR A 46 -25.36 -3.82 34.05
N GLN A 47 -25.09 -5.00 33.49
CA GLN A 47 -24.02 -5.91 33.92
C GLN A 47 -23.21 -6.35 32.71
N MET A 48 -22.16 -5.58 32.42
CA MET A 48 -21.16 -5.90 31.40
C MET A 48 -20.16 -6.89 32.01
N THR A 49 -20.39 -8.19 31.85
CA THR A 49 -19.27 -9.14 31.95
C THR A 49 -18.47 -9.04 30.65
N PHE A 50 -17.31 -8.36 30.72
CA PHE A 50 -16.28 -8.28 29.68
C PHE A 50 -15.57 -9.64 29.48
N GLN A 51 -16.33 -10.72 29.39
CA GLN A 51 -15.80 -12.06 29.15
C GLN A 51 -15.78 -12.34 27.66
N SER A 52 -15.00 -11.56 26.90
CA SER A 52 -14.43 -12.11 25.66
C SER A 52 -13.17 -12.85 26.04
N GLU A 53 -13.11 -14.14 25.73
CA GLU A 53 -11.88 -14.92 25.90
C GLU A 53 -10.87 -14.53 24.81
N GLY A 54 -10.27 -13.34 24.85
CA GLY A 54 -9.37 -12.91 23.78
C GLY A 54 -9.11 -11.42 23.69
N ILE A 55 -8.46 -11.00 22.61
CA ILE A 55 -8.21 -9.60 22.26
C ILE A 55 -9.51 -8.98 21.72
N GLN A 56 -9.88 -7.78 22.17
CA GLN A 56 -10.97 -7.02 21.59
C GLN A 56 -10.43 -5.99 20.60
N VAL A 57 -10.81 -6.10 19.34
CA VAL A 57 -10.35 -5.20 18.29
C VAL A 57 -11.36 -4.07 18.11
N ILE A 58 -10.91 -2.81 18.20
CA ILE A 58 -11.76 -1.63 18.06
C ILE A 58 -11.08 -0.58 17.18
N GLU A 59 -11.86 0.06 16.33
CA GLU A 59 -11.40 1.22 15.60
C GLU A 59 -11.39 2.46 16.50
N ILE A 60 -10.32 3.25 16.40
CA ILE A 60 -10.09 4.49 17.15
C ILE A 60 -11.28 5.47 17.16
N THR A 61 -11.97 5.66 16.02
CA THR A 61 -13.07 6.65 15.90
C THR A 61 -14.32 6.23 16.66
N LYS A 62 -14.40 4.97 17.09
CA LYS A 62 -15.50 4.45 17.90
C LYS A 62 -15.30 4.73 19.39
N LEU A 63 -14.13 5.22 19.82
CA LEU A 63 -13.87 5.58 21.21
C LEU A 63 -14.23 7.05 21.45
N THR A 64 -15.03 7.35 22.48
CA THR A 64 -15.43 8.72 22.84
C THR A 64 -15.38 8.94 24.35
N THR A 65 -15.19 10.18 24.78
CA THR A 65 -15.27 10.59 26.20
C THR A 65 -16.70 10.78 26.68
N GLU A 66 -17.62 11.12 25.77
CA GLU A 66 -19.04 11.25 26.03
C GLU A 66 -19.82 10.59 24.90
N LYS A 67 -20.82 9.78 25.24
CA LYS A 67 -21.70 9.19 24.23
C LYS A 67 -22.88 10.14 23.95
N THR A 68 -22.78 10.89 22.86
CA THR A 68 -23.85 11.78 22.37
C THR A 68 -24.59 11.14 21.18
N GLY A 69 -25.43 10.14 21.44
CA GLY A 69 -26.34 9.55 20.44
C GLY A 69 -26.40 8.02 20.42
N GLU A 70 -27.15 7.47 19.46
CA GLU A 70 -27.40 6.03 19.29
C GLU A 70 -26.32 5.30 18.47
N GLY A 71 -25.24 5.99 18.09
CA GLY A 71 -24.16 5.40 17.29
C GLY A 71 -23.38 4.27 17.99
N LEU A 72 -22.54 3.59 17.21
CA LEU A 72 -21.65 2.51 17.65
C LEU A 72 -20.48 2.98 18.53
N SER A 73 -20.47 4.26 18.92
CA SER A 73 -19.48 4.84 19.82
C SER A 73 -19.54 4.23 21.22
N VAL A 74 -18.36 4.08 21.80
CA VAL A 74 -18.06 3.48 23.10
C VAL A 74 -17.47 4.55 24.00
N ASP A 75 -18.14 4.77 25.13
CA ASP A 75 -17.63 5.64 26.19
C ASP A 75 -16.45 4.95 26.89
N ILE A 76 -15.29 5.60 26.87
CA ILE A 76 -14.06 5.06 27.45
C ILE A 76 -14.15 4.79 28.96
N THR A 77 -15.01 5.49 29.69
CA THR A 77 -15.17 5.26 31.14
C THR A 77 -15.68 3.86 31.44
N ARG A 78 -16.33 3.20 30.47
CA ARG A 78 -16.83 1.84 30.60
C ARG A 78 -15.74 0.78 30.43
N LEU A 79 -14.60 1.13 29.85
CA LEU A 79 -13.49 0.21 29.63
C LEU A 79 -12.63 0.01 30.90
N GLY A 80 -12.86 0.79 31.96
CA GLY A 80 -11.96 0.81 33.11
C GLY A 80 -10.61 1.46 32.78
N THR A 81 -9.66 1.31 33.68
CA THR A 81 -8.34 1.95 33.61
C THR A 81 -7.18 0.96 33.59
N LYS A 82 -7.41 -0.31 33.98
CA LYS A 82 -6.40 -1.36 34.07
C LYS A 82 -6.35 -2.19 32.79
N ASN A 83 -6.30 -1.54 31.64
CA ASN A 83 -6.32 -2.21 30.34
C ASN A 83 -4.91 -2.52 29.81
N LEU A 84 -4.75 -3.65 29.13
CA LEU A 84 -3.61 -3.92 28.26
C LEU A 84 -3.98 -3.55 26.82
N ILE A 85 -3.29 -2.59 26.23
CA ILE A 85 -3.66 -2.01 24.94
C ILE A 85 -2.54 -2.20 23.92
N PHE A 86 -2.90 -2.62 22.73
CA PHE A 86 -2.06 -2.60 21.54
C PHE A 86 -2.59 -1.52 20.60
N VAL A 87 -1.73 -0.63 20.12
CA VAL A 87 -2.12 0.47 19.21
C VAL A 87 -1.37 0.30 17.90
N ASP A 88 -2.11 0.12 16.82
CA ASP A 88 -1.57 0.16 15.46
C ASP A 88 -1.54 1.60 14.94
N GLU A 89 -0.48 1.96 14.23
CA GLU A 89 -0.24 3.30 13.70
C GLU A 89 -0.43 4.40 14.77
N GLY A 90 0.18 4.22 15.95
CA GLY A 90 -0.06 5.06 17.14
C GLY A 90 0.15 6.57 16.93
N HIS A 91 0.84 6.96 15.85
CA HIS A 91 1.04 8.35 15.45
C HIS A 91 -0.05 8.92 14.51
N LYS A 92 -0.86 8.08 13.83
CA LYS A 92 -1.96 8.49 12.92
C LYS A 92 -3.26 8.81 13.65
N GLY A 93 -3.35 8.57 14.96
CA GLY A 93 -4.42 9.07 15.81
C GLY A 93 -4.39 10.60 16.05
N SER A 94 -3.67 11.36 15.23
CA SER A 94 -3.43 12.81 15.32
C SER A 94 -4.66 13.69 15.00
N GLY A 95 -5.86 13.20 15.32
CA GLY A 95 -7.04 14.03 15.53
C GLY A 95 -6.99 14.72 16.90
N GLY A 96 -6.02 15.62 17.11
CA GLY A 96 -5.95 16.56 18.25
C GLY A 96 -5.80 15.94 19.64
N GLU A 97 -5.70 16.79 20.66
CA GLU A 97 -5.58 16.44 22.11
C GLU A 97 -6.54 15.34 22.59
N SER A 98 -7.64 15.10 21.88
CA SER A 98 -8.67 14.10 22.19
C SER A 98 -8.12 12.66 22.21
N TRP A 99 -7.28 12.25 21.25
CA TRP A 99 -6.77 10.88 21.20
C TRP A 99 -5.79 10.58 22.34
N PHE A 100 -4.84 11.48 22.59
CA PHE A 100 -3.88 11.31 23.69
C PHE A 100 -4.59 11.23 25.04
N THR A 101 -5.61 12.07 25.24
CA THR A 101 -6.42 12.08 26.45
C THR A 101 -7.25 10.79 26.60
N LEU A 102 -7.88 10.33 25.50
CA LEU A 102 -8.60 9.06 25.46
C LEU A 102 -7.69 7.90 25.87
N ARG A 103 -6.53 7.81 25.21
CA ARG A 103 -5.53 6.75 25.43
C ARG A 103 -5.03 6.75 26.87
N ASP A 104 -4.52 7.89 27.35
CA ASP A 104 -3.95 8.01 28.70
C ASP A 104 -4.98 7.70 29.81
N THR A 105 -6.27 7.86 29.51
CA THR A 105 -7.34 7.49 30.44
C THR A 105 -7.55 5.97 30.49
N ILE A 106 -7.64 5.30 29.35
CA ILE A 106 -8.02 3.88 29.30
C ILE A 106 -6.92 2.93 29.78
N TYR A 107 -5.64 3.28 29.71
CA TYR A 107 -4.56 2.45 30.27
C TYR A 107 -3.93 3.04 31.54
N LYS A 108 -4.56 4.03 32.19
CA LYS A 108 -3.98 4.74 33.34
C LYS A 108 -3.37 3.83 34.43
N ASP A 109 -4.05 2.72 34.73
CA ASP A 109 -3.60 1.71 35.72
C ASP A 109 -3.11 0.42 35.04
N GLY A 110 -2.99 0.44 33.71
CA GLY A 110 -2.63 -0.67 32.84
C GLY A 110 -1.34 -0.42 32.05
N PHE A 111 -1.29 -0.90 30.80
CA PHE A 111 -0.10 -0.83 29.96
C PHE A 111 -0.46 -0.72 28.47
N ALA A 112 0.34 0.01 27.70
CA ALA A 112 0.16 0.17 26.26
C ALA A 112 1.41 -0.20 25.47
N PHE A 113 1.24 -1.02 24.43
CA PHE A 113 2.21 -1.27 23.37
C PHE A 113 1.78 -0.53 22.11
N GLU A 114 2.69 0.23 21.52
CA GLU A 114 2.39 1.03 20.34
C GLU A 114 3.34 0.68 19.20
N TYR A 115 2.75 0.44 18.02
CA TYR A 115 3.47 0.17 16.80
C TYR A 115 3.40 1.41 15.90
N SER A 116 4.54 1.83 15.37
CA SER A 116 4.62 3.04 14.56
C SER A 116 5.78 2.98 13.58
N ALA A 117 5.49 3.11 12.28
CA ALA A 117 6.52 3.15 11.24
C ALA A 117 7.00 4.57 10.92
N THR A 118 6.21 5.61 11.22
CA THR A 118 6.48 7.00 10.82
C THR A 118 6.49 7.98 11.99
N PHE A 119 7.12 7.58 13.08
CA PHE A 119 7.27 8.41 14.29
C PHE A 119 7.95 9.76 14.01
N GLY A 120 9.08 9.77 13.30
CA GLY A 120 9.83 11.01 13.02
C GLY A 120 9.03 12.04 12.20
N GLN A 121 8.19 11.58 11.27
CA GLN A 121 7.31 12.47 10.51
C GLN A 121 6.21 13.07 11.38
N ALA A 122 5.66 12.28 12.31
CA ALA A 122 4.61 12.75 13.22
C ALA A 122 5.10 13.80 14.21
N VAL A 123 6.32 13.66 14.75
CA VAL A 123 6.93 14.66 15.64
C VAL A 123 7.22 15.97 14.91
N MET A 124 7.57 15.90 13.63
CA MET A 124 7.91 17.06 12.80
C MET A 124 6.71 17.67 12.07
N ALA A 125 5.49 17.23 12.38
CA ALA A 125 4.28 17.72 11.74
C ALA A 125 4.15 19.25 11.90
N GLY A 126 3.97 19.96 10.79
CA GLY A 126 3.91 21.44 10.81
C GLY A 126 5.26 22.16 10.79
N GLY A 127 6.37 21.44 10.57
CA GLY A 127 7.69 22.04 10.33
C GLY A 127 8.47 22.44 11.59
N LYS A 128 7.94 22.12 12.78
CA LYS A 128 8.65 22.22 14.07
C LYS A 128 8.45 20.92 14.83
N ALA A 129 9.45 20.51 15.60
CA ALA A 129 9.34 19.37 16.49
C ALA A 129 8.36 19.69 17.63
N ASP A 130 7.41 18.79 17.88
CA ASP A 130 6.69 18.77 19.15
C ASP A 130 7.61 18.15 20.22
N ASP A 131 8.27 19.02 21.00
CA ASP A 131 9.24 18.63 22.02
C ASP A 131 8.64 17.70 23.10
N ASN A 132 7.34 17.85 23.40
CA ASN A 132 6.66 17.00 24.38
C ASN A 132 6.45 15.59 23.84
N LEU A 133 5.99 15.48 22.59
CA LEU A 133 5.85 14.17 21.92
C LEU A 133 7.22 13.52 21.72
N LEU A 134 8.23 14.28 21.27
CA LEU A 134 9.59 13.78 21.12
C LEU A 134 10.12 13.20 22.44
N LYS A 135 10.01 13.96 23.53
CA LYS A 135 10.47 13.52 24.85
C LYS A 135 9.71 12.27 25.32
N ARG A 136 8.39 12.27 25.20
CA ARG A 136 7.54 11.15 25.65
C ARG A 136 7.90 9.85 24.92
N TYR A 137 7.97 9.91 23.60
CA TYR A 137 8.19 8.70 22.80
C TYR A 137 9.65 8.26 22.80
N SER A 138 10.63 9.17 22.72
CA SER A 138 12.06 8.79 22.77
C SER A 138 12.44 8.06 24.06
N GLN A 139 11.74 8.31 25.16
CA GLN A 139 11.93 7.62 26.44
C GLN A 139 11.19 6.27 26.54
N ALA A 140 10.32 5.96 25.59
CA ALA A 140 9.41 4.82 25.61
C ALA A 140 9.62 3.83 24.44
N ILE A 141 10.66 4.01 23.62
CA ILE A 141 11.02 3.05 22.57
C ILE A 141 11.62 1.81 23.23
N LEU A 142 10.87 0.69 23.20
CA LEU A 142 11.34 -0.60 23.68
C LEU A 142 12.25 -1.30 22.66
N VAL A 143 11.88 -1.24 21.39
CA VAL A 143 12.61 -1.82 20.26
C VAL A 143 12.49 -0.88 19.06
N ASP A 144 13.60 -0.62 18.39
CA ASP A 144 13.65 0.05 17.08
C ASP A 144 14.24 -0.93 16.07
N TYR A 145 13.40 -1.43 15.17
CA TYR A 145 13.82 -2.27 14.05
C TYR A 145 13.84 -1.41 12.78
N SER A 146 14.98 -0.76 12.56
CA SER A 146 15.13 0.22 11.49
C SER A 146 15.11 -0.42 10.10
N TYR A 147 14.79 0.38 9.07
CA TYR A 147 14.76 -0.10 7.69
C TYR A 147 16.09 -0.69 7.23
N TRP A 148 17.23 -0.20 7.75
CA TRP A 148 18.54 -0.76 7.41
C TRP A 148 18.65 -2.23 7.84
N HIS A 149 18.29 -2.57 9.08
CA HIS A 149 18.28 -3.96 9.53
C HIS A 149 17.25 -4.80 8.76
N PHE A 150 16.05 -4.26 8.55
CA PHE A 150 15.01 -4.92 7.75
C PHE A 150 15.48 -5.25 6.33
N TYR A 151 16.30 -4.37 5.74
CA TYR A 151 16.90 -4.57 4.43
C TYR A 151 18.02 -5.61 4.45
N GLU A 152 18.97 -5.51 5.38
CA GLU A 152 20.08 -6.47 5.54
C GLU A 152 19.58 -7.90 5.82
N ASP A 153 18.47 -8.03 6.53
CA ASP A 153 17.81 -9.32 6.81
C ASP A 153 17.03 -9.87 5.59
N GLY A 154 17.03 -9.16 4.45
CA GLY A 154 16.45 -9.61 3.19
C GLY A 154 14.96 -9.32 3.01
N TYR A 155 14.33 -8.58 3.92
CA TYR A 155 12.91 -8.19 3.81
C TYR A 155 12.72 -6.85 3.08
N GLY A 156 13.77 -6.03 3.02
CA GLY A 156 13.76 -4.74 2.35
C GLY A 156 13.52 -4.85 0.86
N LYS A 157 13.05 -3.76 0.27
CA LYS A 157 12.87 -3.66 -1.18
C LYS A 157 14.07 -2.97 -1.79
N GLU A 158 14.60 -3.56 -2.85
CA GLU A 158 15.44 -2.83 -3.79
C GLU A 158 14.57 -1.86 -4.59
N PHE A 159 14.98 -0.60 -4.66
CA PHE A 159 14.29 0.42 -5.44
C PHE A 159 15.28 1.13 -6.33
N ASN A 160 14.87 1.35 -7.58
CA ASN A 160 15.61 2.16 -8.53
C ASN A 160 14.83 3.44 -8.80
N VAL A 161 15.46 4.60 -8.55
CA VAL A 161 14.86 5.90 -8.83
C VAL A 161 15.40 6.42 -10.14
N LEU A 162 14.53 6.54 -11.15
CA LEU A 162 14.87 7.14 -12.42
C LEU A 162 14.53 8.64 -12.40
N ASN A 163 15.56 9.46 -12.23
CA ASN A 163 15.44 10.92 -12.30
C ASN A 163 15.55 11.39 -13.76
N VAL A 164 14.41 11.50 -14.44
CA VAL A 164 14.37 12.03 -15.81
C VAL A 164 14.32 13.55 -15.76
N SER A 165 15.31 14.24 -16.36
CA SER A 165 15.31 15.71 -16.36
C SER A 165 14.21 16.29 -17.25
N ASP A 166 13.57 17.37 -16.80
CA ASP A 166 12.46 18.04 -17.49
C ASP A 166 12.74 18.42 -18.95
N THR A 167 14.00 18.77 -19.27
CA THR A 167 14.42 19.12 -20.65
C THR A 167 14.37 17.94 -21.62
N LEU A 168 14.41 16.71 -21.11
CA LEU A 168 14.31 15.46 -21.86
C LEU A 168 12.94 14.81 -21.75
N PHE A 169 12.01 15.36 -20.96
CA PHE A 169 10.68 14.76 -20.75
C PHE A 169 9.70 15.07 -21.90
N SER A 170 10.13 14.70 -23.12
CA SER A 170 9.28 14.70 -24.31
C SER A 170 8.19 13.62 -24.20
N ASP A 171 7.18 13.69 -25.06
CA ASP A 171 6.15 12.65 -25.15
C ASP A 171 6.75 11.26 -25.48
N GLN A 172 7.83 11.23 -26.26
CA GLN A 172 8.55 9.99 -26.59
C GLN A 172 9.25 9.40 -25.37
N THR A 173 10.01 10.22 -24.63
CA THR A 173 10.68 9.81 -23.39
C THR A 173 9.67 9.29 -22.37
N ARG A 174 8.55 10.00 -22.21
CA ARG A 174 7.46 9.57 -21.32
C ARG A 174 6.88 8.22 -21.74
N THR A 175 6.65 8.03 -23.04
CA THR A 175 6.15 6.77 -23.59
C THR A 175 7.13 5.63 -23.31
N MET A 176 8.43 5.85 -23.56
CA MET A 176 9.48 4.88 -23.25
C MET A 176 9.51 4.52 -21.76
N VAL A 177 9.43 5.50 -20.87
CA VAL A 177 9.37 5.27 -19.41
C VAL A 177 8.12 4.48 -19.01
N MET A 178 6.96 4.76 -19.61
CA MET A 178 5.74 3.99 -19.33
C MET A 178 5.87 2.52 -19.77
N TYR A 179 6.46 2.26 -20.94
CA TYR A 179 6.74 0.89 -21.39
C TYR A 179 7.84 0.21 -20.58
N ALA A 180 8.85 0.94 -20.12
CA ALA A 180 9.86 0.43 -19.20
C ALA A 180 9.21 -0.06 -17.90
N ASN A 181 8.33 0.74 -17.30
CA ASN A 181 7.59 0.35 -16.10
C ASN A 181 6.69 -0.87 -16.33
N LEU A 182 5.98 -0.92 -17.47
CA LEU A 182 5.17 -2.09 -17.84
C LEU A 182 6.03 -3.35 -17.98
N LEU A 183 7.16 -3.26 -18.67
CA LEU A 183 8.02 -4.41 -18.93
C LEU A 183 8.73 -4.89 -17.65
N SER A 184 9.17 -3.98 -16.78
CA SER A 184 9.70 -4.33 -15.45
C SER A 184 8.65 -4.99 -14.56
N PHE A 185 7.39 -4.55 -14.62
CA PHE A 185 6.30 -5.22 -13.91
C PHE A 185 6.04 -6.62 -14.49
N TYR A 186 5.96 -6.73 -15.81
CA TYR A 186 5.75 -8.01 -16.48
C TYR A 186 6.88 -9.01 -16.19
N HIS A 187 8.12 -8.53 -16.09
CA HIS A 187 9.27 -9.35 -15.67
C HIS A 187 9.05 -9.98 -14.30
N GLN A 188 8.69 -9.17 -13.30
CA GLN A 188 8.40 -9.66 -11.95
C GLN A 188 7.20 -10.63 -11.94
N TRP A 189 6.15 -10.29 -12.71
CA TRP A 189 4.99 -11.14 -12.83
C TRP A 189 5.33 -12.50 -13.46
N ARG A 190 6.17 -12.53 -14.50
CA ARG A 190 6.63 -13.78 -15.12
C ARG A 190 7.44 -14.63 -14.16
N ILE A 191 8.40 -14.04 -13.45
CA ILE A 191 9.16 -14.77 -12.42
C ILE A 191 8.20 -15.39 -11.39
N TYR A 192 7.22 -14.63 -10.91
CA TYR A 192 6.24 -15.11 -9.95
C TYR A 192 5.40 -16.29 -10.49
N GLN A 193 5.00 -16.26 -11.76
CA GLN A 193 4.22 -17.34 -12.37
C GLN A 193 5.05 -18.57 -12.72
N ASP A 194 6.28 -18.35 -13.17
CA ASP A 194 7.17 -19.40 -13.65
C ASP A 194 7.89 -20.13 -12.50
N HIS A 195 7.90 -19.54 -11.29
CA HIS A 195 8.52 -20.08 -10.06
C HIS A 195 7.56 -20.08 -8.85
N PRO A 196 6.41 -20.78 -8.93
CA PRO A 196 5.42 -20.81 -7.85
C PRO A 196 5.96 -21.43 -6.55
N GLU A 197 6.95 -22.30 -6.63
CA GLU A 197 7.62 -22.90 -5.46
C GLU A 197 8.37 -21.86 -4.62
N ILE A 198 9.09 -20.94 -5.27
CA ILE A 198 9.80 -19.85 -4.59
C ILE A 198 8.79 -18.89 -3.98
N ALA A 199 7.72 -18.57 -4.73
CA ALA A 199 6.65 -17.73 -4.22
C ALA A 199 6.00 -18.33 -2.96
N ALA A 200 5.80 -19.65 -2.92
CA ALA A 200 5.25 -20.34 -1.76
C ALA A 200 6.21 -20.38 -0.57
N GLU A 201 7.50 -20.66 -0.80
CA GLU A 201 8.53 -20.73 0.25
C GLU A 201 8.67 -19.41 1.00
N TYR A 202 8.69 -18.29 0.28
CA TYR A 202 8.84 -16.95 0.85
C TYR A 202 7.50 -16.24 1.09
N ASN A 203 6.37 -16.94 0.93
CA ASN A 203 5.01 -16.39 1.06
C ASN A 203 4.81 -15.08 0.26
N LEU A 204 5.39 -15.03 -0.94
CA LEU A 204 5.28 -13.88 -1.82
C LEU A 204 3.87 -13.78 -2.37
N GLN A 205 3.31 -12.58 -2.33
CA GLN A 205 2.07 -12.26 -3.02
C GLN A 205 2.37 -11.84 -4.46
N ALA A 206 1.35 -11.93 -5.32
CA ALA A 206 1.47 -11.49 -6.71
C ALA A 206 1.98 -10.03 -6.78
N PRO A 207 2.92 -9.71 -7.70
CA PRO A 207 3.45 -8.36 -7.84
C PRO A 207 2.34 -7.32 -8.06
N LEU A 208 2.54 -6.13 -7.50
CA LEU A 208 1.57 -5.04 -7.56
C LEU A 208 2.12 -3.88 -8.39
N TRP A 209 1.38 -3.51 -9.44
CA TRP A 209 1.70 -2.35 -10.28
C TRP A 209 0.86 -1.15 -9.88
N ILE A 210 1.51 -0.09 -9.35
CA ILE A 210 0.82 1.10 -8.85
C ILE A 210 1.26 2.31 -9.66
N TYR A 211 0.27 3.07 -10.14
CA TYR A 211 0.49 4.43 -10.62
C TYR A 211 -0.05 5.45 -9.61
N ILE A 212 0.79 6.39 -9.22
CA ILE A 212 0.44 7.48 -8.31
C ILE A 212 0.50 8.79 -9.08
N GLY A 213 -0.66 9.43 -9.27
CA GLY A 213 -0.76 10.73 -9.92
C GLY A 213 -0.91 11.85 -8.90
N SER A 214 -0.21 12.96 -9.12
CA SER A 214 -0.31 14.16 -8.27
C SER A 214 -1.59 14.98 -8.57
N LYS A 215 -2.10 14.90 -9.79
CA LYS A 215 -3.27 15.66 -10.27
C LYS A 215 -4.38 14.74 -10.75
N VAL A 216 -5.47 14.68 -9.97
CA VAL A 216 -6.66 13.89 -10.29
C VAL A 216 -7.64 14.66 -11.20
N ILE A 217 -7.77 15.98 -10.99
CA ILE A 217 -8.65 16.86 -11.77
C ILE A 217 -7.80 17.65 -12.78
N GLY A 218 -7.99 17.36 -14.07
CA GLY A 218 -7.31 18.11 -15.14
C GLY A 218 -7.82 19.54 -15.23
N LYS A 219 -6.92 20.52 -15.34
CA LYS A 219 -7.29 21.88 -15.76
C LYS A 219 -7.33 21.90 -17.29
N LYS A 220 -8.39 22.47 -17.88
CA LYS A 220 -8.39 22.78 -19.32
C LYS A 220 -7.28 23.79 -19.58
N THR A 221 -6.27 23.40 -20.34
CA THR A 221 -5.28 24.36 -20.86
C THR A 221 -5.90 25.17 -22.00
N LYS A 222 -5.26 26.28 -22.38
CA LYS A 222 -5.70 27.12 -23.54
C LYS A 222 -5.78 26.30 -24.85
N SER A 223 -5.15 25.12 -24.92
CA SER A 223 -5.18 24.17 -26.04
C SER A 223 -6.32 23.14 -25.99
N LYS A 224 -7.28 23.22 -25.06
CA LYS A 224 -8.39 22.24 -24.86
C LYS A 224 -7.97 20.82 -24.41
N GLU A 225 -6.71 20.58 -24.07
CA GLU A 225 -6.28 19.29 -23.53
C GLU A 225 -6.59 19.16 -22.03
N ILE A 226 -7.16 18.02 -21.63
CA ILE A 226 -7.37 17.65 -20.24
C ILE A 226 -6.08 17.03 -19.73
N THR A 227 -5.27 17.80 -18.99
CA THR A 227 -4.00 17.30 -18.44
C THR A 227 -4.16 16.86 -17.00
N SER A 228 -4.60 15.62 -16.79
CA SER A 228 -4.48 14.94 -15.49
C SER A 228 -3.56 13.73 -15.62
N ASP A 229 -2.79 13.45 -14.57
CA ASP A 229 -1.85 12.32 -14.57
C ASP A 229 -2.62 11.00 -14.76
N VAL A 230 -3.81 10.92 -14.14
CA VAL A 230 -4.72 9.78 -14.27
C VAL A 230 -5.24 9.60 -15.69
N TYR A 231 -5.58 10.69 -16.39
CA TYR A 231 -6.01 10.61 -17.79
C TYR A 231 -4.89 10.04 -18.67
N ARG A 232 -3.65 10.49 -18.47
CA ARG A 232 -2.48 10.01 -19.22
C ARG A 232 -2.21 8.51 -19.01
N ILE A 233 -2.40 8.02 -17.78
CA ILE A 233 -2.28 6.58 -17.50
C ILE A 233 -3.36 5.80 -18.24
N ILE A 234 -4.60 6.28 -18.25
CA ILE A 234 -5.71 5.64 -18.98
C ILE A 234 -5.44 5.65 -20.49
N GLU A 235 -4.93 6.76 -21.02
CA GLU A 235 -4.55 6.89 -22.43
C GLU A 235 -3.41 5.94 -22.79
N PHE A 236 -2.38 5.82 -21.95
CA PHE A 236 -1.32 4.83 -22.11
C PHE A 236 -1.85 3.40 -22.11
N LEU A 237 -2.69 3.04 -21.12
CA LEU A 237 -3.30 1.71 -21.06
C LEU A 237 -4.12 1.42 -22.31
N HIS A 238 -4.86 2.40 -22.83
CA HIS A 238 -5.58 2.24 -24.09
C HIS A 238 -4.64 2.05 -25.28
N ALA A 239 -3.56 2.83 -25.33
CA ALA A 239 -2.55 2.78 -26.40
C ALA A 239 -1.86 1.41 -26.50
N ILE A 240 -1.72 0.67 -25.39
CA ILE A 240 -1.16 -0.69 -25.39
C ILE A 240 -1.90 -1.60 -26.39
N THR A 241 -3.22 -1.49 -26.53
CA THR A 241 -3.98 -2.34 -27.46
C THR A 241 -4.20 -1.69 -28.83
N THR A 242 -4.20 -0.36 -28.92
CA THR A 242 -4.53 0.36 -30.17
C THR A 242 -3.33 0.77 -31.00
N ASP A 243 -2.12 0.83 -30.41
CA ASP A 243 -0.88 1.19 -31.08
C ASP A 243 0.21 0.11 -30.84
N PRO A 244 0.03 -1.09 -31.42
CA PRO A 244 0.97 -2.20 -31.24
C PRO A 244 2.37 -1.87 -31.77
N ASP A 245 2.49 -1.07 -32.82
CA ASP A 245 3.78 -0.77 -33.45
C ASP A 245 4.67 0.04 -32.51
N THR A 246 4.12 1.06 -31.84
CA THR A 246 4.84 1.80 -30.80
C THR A 246 5.18 0.90 -29.62
N ALA A 247 4.26 0.05 -29.18
CA ALA A 247 4.48 -0.88 -28.07
C ALA A 247 5.64 -1.84 -28.33
N ILE A 248 5.61 -2.51 -29.49
CA ILE A 248 6.63 -3.47 -29.93
C ILE A 248 7.98 -2.76 -30.10
N SER A 249 8.00 -1.58 -30.73
CA SER A 249 9.21 -0.79 -30.90
C SER A 249 9.84 -0.39 -29.55
N CYS A 250 9.03 0.05 -28.59
CA CYS A 250 9.51 0.38 -27.24
C CYS A 250 10.06 -0.86 -26.52
N ILE A 251 9.35 -1.99 -26.59
CA ILE A 251 9.81 -3.26 -26.01
C ILE A 251 11.14 -3.69 -26.65
N ALA A 252 11.27 -3.61 -27.98
CA ALA A 252 12.52 -3.94 -28.67
C ALA A 252 13.69 -3.04 -28.25
N ALA A 253 13.45 -1.73 -28.07
CA ALA A 253 14.43 -0.79 -27.57
C ALA A 253 14.89 -1.15 -26.14
N LEU A 254 13.95 -1.51 -25.26
CA LEU A 254 14.22 -1.94 -23.88
C LEU A 254 15.02 -3.25 -23.83
N LEU A 255 14.64 -4.25 -24.63
CA LEU A 255 15.33 -5.55 -24.68
C LEU A 255 16.74 -5.44 -25.26
N SER A 256 16.93 -4.54 -26.22
CA SER A 256 18.24 -4.29 -26.83
C SER A 256 19.14 -3.38 -25.99
N GLY A 257 18.57 -2.66 -25.01
CA GLY A 257 19.28 -1.68 -24.18
C GLY A 257 19.63 -0.40 -24.95
N LYS A 258 18.78 -0.01 -25.90
CA LYS A 258 18.95 1.17 -26.77
C LYS A 258 17.70 2.04 -26.70
N THR A 259 17.38 2.49 -25.50
CA THR A 259 16.19 3.29 -25.21
C THR A 259 16.41 4.78 -25.41
N GLY A 260 17.68 5.22 -25.38
CA GLY A 260 18.06 6.63 -25.37
C GLY A 260 17.90 7.29 -24.00
N LEU A 261 17.55 6.51 -22.96
CA LEU A 261 17.54 6.96 -21.57
C LEU A 261 18.96 6.86 -21.01
N ILE A 262 19.75 7.89 -21.28
CA ILE A 262 21.16 7.94 -20.93
C ILE A 262 21.36 8.44 -19.50
N ASP A 263 22.11 7.68 -18.71
CA ASP A 263 22.62 8.10 -17.41
C ASP A 263 23.68 9.19 -17.60
N LYS A 264 23.53 10.30 -16.88
CA LYS A 264 24.42 11.47 -17.00
C LYS A 264 25.79 11.25 -16.39
N ASP A 265 25.88 10.42 -15.35
CA ASP A 265 27.12 10.21 -14.62
C ASP A 265 28.00 9.19 -15.36
N THR A 266 27.38 8.24 -16.03
CA THR A 266 28.05 7.08 -16.64
C THR A 266 28.11 7.19 -18.16
N GLY A 267 27.19 7.93 -18.78
CA GLY A 267 27.06 8.08 -20.23
C GLY A 267 26.43 6.88 -20.93
N GLU A 268 26.04 5.84 -20.19
CA GLU A 268 25.46 4.60 -20.70
C GLU A 268 23.93 4.65 -20.69
N ASP A 269 23.28 3.82 -21.52
CA ASP A 269 21.84 3.63 -21.45
C ASP A 269 21.50 2.86 -20.16
N ILE A 270 20.50 3.32 -19.40
CA ILE A 270 20.12 2.68 -18.13
C ILE A 270 19.61 1.24 -18.31
N PHE A 271 19.20 0.87 -19.54
CA PHE A 271 18.81 -0.50 -19.90
C PHE A 271 19.90 -1.24 -20.68
N ALA A 272 21.12 -0.70 -20.79
CA ALA A 272 22.22 -1.37 -21.48
C ALA A 272 22.50 -2.75 -20.88
N LYS A 273 22.75 -3.75 -21.72
CA LYS A 273 22.94 -5.15 -21.28
C LYS A 273 24.13 -5.36 -20.34
N ASN A 274 25.14 -4.50 -20.41
CA ASN A 274 26.41 -4.62 -19.68
C ASN A 274 26.55 -3.59 -18.54
N TYR A 275 25.51 -2.79 -18.28
CA TYR A 275 25.41 -1.85 -17.16
C TYR A 275 24.27 -2.36 -16.27
N PRO A 276 24.51 -2.64 -14.98
CA PRO A 276 24.05 -3.80 -14.21
C PRO A 276 22.53 -4.10 -14.30
N ASP A 277 22.06 -4.59 -15.44
CA ASP A 277 20.63 -4.77 -15.70
C ASP A 277 20.14 -6.10 -15.11
N LEU A 278 19.92 -6.08 -13.80
CA LEU A 278 19.12 -7.08 -13.08
C LEU A 278 17.62 -6.94 -13.37
N MET A 279 17.19 -5.81 -13.94
CA MET A 279 15.77 -5.46 -14.10
C MET A 279 15.08 -6.26 -15.20
N LEU A 280 15.76 -6.55 -16.31
CA LEU A 280 15.18 -7.30 -17.44
C LEU A 280 15.89 -8.62 -17.75
N GLY A 281 16.82 -9.06 -16.89
CA GLY A 281 17.64 -10.25 -17.10
C GLY A 281 16.83 -11.53 -17.41
N TYR A 282 15.78 -11.80 -16.62
CA TYR A 282 14.91 -12.97 -16.81
C TYR A 282 14.19 -12.94 -18.16
N ILE A 283 13.49 -11.85 -18.49
CA ILE A 283 12.80 -11.72 -19.78
C ILE A 283 13.77 -11.88 -20.96
N ARG A 284 14.96 -11.26 -20.88
CA ARG A 284 15.98 -11.41 -21.93
C ARG A 284 16.48 -12.85 -22.06
N SER A 285 16.55 -13.59 -20.96
CA SER A 285 16.97 -15.00 -20.97
C SER A 285 15.98 -15.93 -21.70
N LEU A 286 14.70 -15.53 -21.79
CA LEU A 286 13.68 -16.27 -22.54
C LEU A 286 13.92 -16.25 -24.06
N ASN A 287 14.78 -15.35 -24.56
CA ASN A 287 15.11 -15.19 -25.99
C ASN A 287 13.87 -15.02 -26.89
N LEU A 288 12.80 -14.43 -26.36
CA LEU A 288 11.60 -14.08 -27.11
C LEU A 288 11.80 -12.77 -27.86
N SER A 289 11.16 -12.67 -29.02
CA SER A 289 11.02 -11.43 -29.77
C SER A 289 10.16 -10.40 -29.03
N ALA A 290 10.27 -9.14 -29.42
CA ALA A 290 9.46 -8.06 -28.85
C ALA A 290 7.97 -8.28 -29.12
N GLU A 291 7.65 -8.83 -30.29
CA GLU A 291 6.29 -9.18 -30.72
C GLU A 291 5.68 -10.30 -29.87
N GLU A 292 6.47 -11.32 -29.54
CA GLU A 292 6.05 -12.42 -28.66
C GLU A 292 5.81 -11.91 -27.25
N ILE A 293 6.75 -11.14 -26.69
CA ILE A 293 6.60 -10.55 -25.35
C ILE A 293 5.38 -9.62 -25.29
N TYR A 294 5.19 -8.77 -26.30
CA TYR A 294 4.00 -7.92 -26.41
C TYR A 294 2.70 -8.73 -26.40
N SER A 295 2.65 -9.81 -27.20
CA SER A 295 1.46 -10.67 -27.29
C SER A 295 1.20 -11.43 -25.99
N SER A 296 2.25 -11.86 -25.30
CA SER A 296 2.14 -12.47 -23.98
C SER A 296 1.67 -11.46 -22.93
N ILE A 297 2.16 -10.21 -22.92
CA ILE A 297 1.66 -9.15 -22.03
C ILE A 297 0.13 -8.95 -22.21
N LEU A 298 -0.34 -8.89 -23.45
CA LEU A 298 -1.77 -8.74 -23.73
C LEU A 298 -2.60 -9.91 -23.19
N THR A 299 -2.10 -11.13 -23.36
CA THR A 299 -2.80 -12.36 -22.94
C THR A 299 -2.75 -12.55 -21.43
N ASP A 300 -1.55 -12.46 -20.86
CA ASP A 300 -1.23 -12.80 -19.48
C ASP A 300 -1.76 -11.75 -18.49
N LEU A 301 -1.45 -10.46 -18.74
CA LEU A 301 -1.80 -9.37 -17.84
C LEU A 301 -3.18 -8.80 -18.14
N PHE A 302 -3.43 -8.47 -19.42
CA PHE A 302 -4.62 -7.73 -19.81
C PHE A 302 -5.78 -8.63 -20.24
N ARG A 303 -5.52 -9.92 -20.46
CA ARG A 303 -6.52 -10.94 -20.88
C ARG A 303 -7.29 -10.49 -22.11
N THR A 304 -6.57 -10.00 -23.11
CA THR A 304 -7.16 -9.36 -24.28
C THR A 304 -6.31 -9.56 -25.53
N ASP A 305 -6.90 -9.19 -26.67
CA ASP A 305 -6.26 -9.18 -27.98
C ASP A 305 -6.04 -7.74 -28.45
N ARG A 306 -5.29 -7.59 -29.55
CA ARG A 306 -5.05 -6.29 -30.20
C ARG A 306 -6.38 -5.60 -30.55
N GLN A 307 -6.35 -4.26 -30.53
CA GLN A 307 -7.47 -3.38 -30.87
C GLN A 307 -8.71 -3.49 -29.97
N THR A 308 -8.61 -4.14 -28.80
CA THR A 308 -9.72 -4.20 -27.86
C THR A 308 -9.83 -2.87 -27.08
N PRO A 309 -11.01 -2.22 -27.02
CA PRO A 309 -11.18 -0.96 -26.30
C PRO A 309 -11.11 -1.13 -24.78
N LEU A 310 -10.58 -0.12 -24.08
CA LEU A 310 -10.53 -0.05 -22.63
C LEU A 310 -11.88 0.45 -22.07
N HIS A 311 -12.46 -0.29 -21.13
CA HIS A 311 -13.69 0.09 -20.43
C HIS A 311 -13.44 0.36 -18.95
N LEU A 312 -14.07 1.42 -18.46
CA LEU A 312 -14.12 1.78 -17.05
C LEU A 312 -15.49 1.43 -16.47
N ALA A 313 -15.53 0.52 -15.49
CA ALA A 313 -16.76 0.07 -14.84
C ALA A 313 -16.79 0.47 -13.37
N ARG A 314 -17.92 1.00 -12.89
CA ARG A 314 -18.10 1.27 -11.45
C ARG A 314 -18.49 -0.01 -10.72
N LEU A 315 -17.84 -0.27 -9.59
CA LEU A 315 -18.26 -1.29 -8.64
C LEU A 315 -19.49 -0.82 -7.86
N ARG A 316 -20.48 -1.71 -7.69
CA ARG A 316 -21.61 -1.45 -6.80
C ARG A 316 -21.17 -1.71 -5.36
N GLY A 317 -21.37 -0.74 -4.46
CA GLY A 317 -21.09 -0.88 -3.02
C GLY A 317 -19.74 -0.34 -2.55
N SER A 318 -18.87 0.12 -3.44
CA SER A 318 -17.58 0.76 -3.10
C SER A 318 -17.53 2.18 -3.67
N GLU A 319 -17.63 3.19 -2.81
CA GLU A 319 -17.49 4.58 -3.25
C GLU A 319 -16.05 4.89 -3.69
N GLY A 320 -15.89 5.44 -4.89
CA GLY A 320 -14.59 5.92 -5.39
C GLY A 320 -13.73 4.89 -6.14
N GLU A 321 -14.21 3.66 -6.31
CA GLU A 321 -13.49 2.60 -7.02
C GLU A 321 -14.03 2.36 -8.45
N ILE A 322 -13.11 2.25 -9.41
CA ILE A 322 -13.39 2.04 -10.82
C ILE A 322 -12.54 0.86 -11.31
N LEU A 323 -13.20 -0.18 -11.82
CA LEU A 323 -12.55 -1.31 -12.47
C LEU A 323 -12.13 -0.97 -13.89
N LEU A 324 -10.96 -1.49 -14.28
CA LEU A 324 -10.43 -1.44 -15.63
C LEU A 324 -10.50 -2.83 -16.26
N ARG A 325 -11.06 -2.89 -17.47
CA ARG A 325 -11.12 -4.11 -18.28
C ARG A 325 -11.06 -3.78 -19.76
N PHE A 326 -10.51 -4.67 -20.58
CA PHE A 326 -10.62 -4.57 -22.02
C PHE A 326 -11.83 -5.34 -22.54
N GLY A 327 -12.60 -4.73 -23.43
CA GLY A 327 -13.83 -5.29 -23.99
C GLY A 327 -14.78 -5.86 -22.93
N ASN A 328 -15.23 -7.09 -23.16
CA ASN A 328 -16.02 -7.85 -22.20
C ASN A 328 -15.21 -8.80 -21.31
N GLY A 329 -13.88 -8.64 -21.28
CA GLY A 329 -12.97 -9.48 -20.51
C GLY A 329 -13.09 -9.31 -18.98
N LYS A 330 -12.33 -10.14 -18.26
CA LYS A 330 -12.20 -10.03 -16.80
C LYS A 330 -11.44 -8.73 -16.44
N PRO A 331 -11.79 -8.07 -15.33
CA PRO A 331 -11.02 -6.92 -14.86
C PRO A 331 -9.56 -7.27 -14.60
N PHE A 332 -8.65 -6.36 -14.96
CA PHE A 332 -7.21 -6.49 -14.74
C PHE A 332 -6.64 -5.44 -13.77
N GLY A 333 -7.38 -4.36 -13.49
CA GLY A 333 -6.92 -3.29 -12.64
C GLY A 333 -8.04 -2.56 -11.89
N LEU A 334 -7.66 -1.86 -10.83
CA LEU A 334 -8.54 -1.05 -10.00
C LEU A 334 -7.96 0.36 -9.92
N LYS A 335 -8.80 1.36 -10.21
CA LYS A 335 -8.52 2.76 -9.93
C LYS A 335 -9.29 3.16 -8.67
N GLN A 336 -8.57 3.61 -7.65
CA GLN A 336 -9.15 4.15 -6.43
C GLN A 336 -8.94 5.67 -6.38
N HIS A 337 -10.02 6.42 -6.15
CA HIS A 337 -9.94 7.85 -5.86
C HIS A 337 -9.89 8.04 -4.35
N ARG A 338 -8.71 8.36 -3.79
CA ARG A 338 -8.65 8.93 -2.44
C ARG A 338 -9.16 10.37 -2.54
N ARG A 339 -10.23 10.70 -1.83
CA ARG A 339 -10.68 12.08 -1.66
C ARG A 339 -9.86 12.76 -0.58
#